data_AF-A0A7J7LV12-F1
#
_entry.id   AF-A0A7J7LV12-F1
#
_cell.length_a   1.000
_cell.length_b   1.000
_cell.length_c   1.000
_cell.angle_alpha   90.00
_cell.angle_beta   90.00
_cell.angle_gamma   90.00
#
_symmetry.space_group_name_H-M   'P 1'
#
loop_
_entity.id
_entity.type
_entity.pdbx_description
1 polymer ?
#
loop_
_entity_poly.entity_id
_entity_poly.type
_entity_poly.pdbx_seq_one_letter_code
_entity_poly.pdbx_strand_id
1 'polypeptide(L)'
;MYLFFEGKEEELSTLSELCKDHFSVKFIADSFMECLTPICESLLKEAKDEVGIFFGKSQALVKKEDAERVLLQKVIELSTNYLPNLYFVRQCFDDHHFYRKAIHYASEVFFTVDISRSSVAELLTRMCNDILKKGNLTRITSSNLMDREDEIFTDEERQTIDKVVMIVSLLSDIDDFIEFYSRELARRLLEKKNGDPREIYVLEMITEQYGVQATHKMRRMYDEWIVANKNQNIFEEYLHYKPEENPEIGFNATVLTRSLWPIYQSNLNLPAEMKKCLDRFEKFYHTKHDRRKLTWIYSTGECNIAASFDAQTIELIVTAYQASVLQLFNTSDRLSFLEIQTELNVEDMDLIKILHSLSCAEYNILTKEPNSKTISRMDFFEFNSKFTHTRTERKIPLLLTEEERWDEKTRIFEVINQNKTSEIDAMIMKVMKNHKVLTHQQLAKCIIELSKTFQPDEETIKKRIESLIEQRYMRRDELNDGEYWKVEVLAILVEEAISLGFMWRSTPFL
;
A
#
# COMPACT_ATOMS: atom_id res chain seq x y z
N MET A 1 -4.28 33.75 -18.67
CA MET A 1 -5.12 33.73 -17.44
C MET A 1 -6.60 33.59 -17.76
N TYR A 2 -7.30 34.63 -18.27
CA TYR A 2 -8.70 34.50 -18.75
C TYR A 2 -8.87 33.35 -19.77
N LEU A 3 -7.91 33.24 -20.71
CA LEU A 3 -7.85 32.18 -21.72
C LEU A 3 -7.74 30.77 -21.15
N PHE A 4 -7.12 30.62 -19.98
CA PHE A 4 -6.92 29.34 -19.31
C PHE A 4 -8.16 28.90 -18.54
N PHE A 5 -8.83 29.83 -17.85
CA PHE A 5 -10.03 29.52 -17.07
C PHE A 5 -11.28 29.30 -17.93
N GLU A 6 -11.38 29.96 -19.09
CA GLU A 6 -12.49 29.72 -20.03
C GLU A 6 -12.22 28.61 -21.06
N GLY A 7 -11.07 27.92 -21.00
CA GLY A 7 -10.76 26.86 -21.96
C GLY A 7 -10.67 27.38 -23.41
N LYS A 8 -10.11 28.58 -23.61
CA LYS A 8 -9.92 29.16 -24.95
C LYS A 8 -8.66 28.60 -25.60
N GLU A 9 -8.81 27.38 -26.10
CA GLU A 9 -7.75 26.53 -26.63
C GLU A 9 -6.97 27.16 -27.80
N GLU A 10 -7.65 27.82 -28.74
CA GLU A 10 -7.02 28.46 -29.92
C GLU A 10 -6.14 29.65 -29.53
N GLU A 11 -6.59 30.46 -28.56
CA GLU A 11 -5.87 31.66 -28.12
C GLU A 11 -4.64 31.29 -27.27
N LEU A 12 -4.69 30.17 -26.54
CA LEU A 12 -3.54 29.60 -25.83
C LEU A 12 -2.49 29.02 -26.77
N SER A 13 -2.91 28.31 -27.83
CA SER A 13 -2.00 27.78 -28.85
C SER A 13 -1.28 28.92 -29.58
N THR A 14 -2.02 29.97 -29.94
CA THR A 14 -1.45 31.18 -30.57
C THR A 14 -0.43 31.87 -29.65
N LEU A 15 -0.71 31.92 -28.34
CA LEU A 15 0.20 32.51 -27.35
C LEU A 15 1.48 31.68 -27.16
N SER A 16 1.37 30.34 -27.23
CA SER A 16 2.52 29.43 -27.24
C SER A 16 3.39 29.62 -28.48
N GLU A 17 2.78 29.75 -29.67
CA GLU A 17 3.52 30.00 -30.91
C GLU A 17 4.26 31.33 -30.92
N LEU A 18 3.69 32.36 -30.28
CA LEU A 18 4.27 33.70 -30.15
C LEU A 18 5.36 33.78 -29.07
N CYS A 19 5.31 32.93 -28.04
CA CYS A 19 6.19 33.01 -26.86
C CYS A 19 7.14 31.81 -26.78
N LYS A 20 7.98 31.60 -27.79
CA LYS A 20 8.97 30.50 -27.80
C LYS A 20 10.28 30.80 -27.07
N ASP A 21 10.52 32.07 -26.73
CA ASP A 21 11.74 32.48 -26.04
C ASP A 21 11.75 31.99 -24.57
N HIS A 22 12.89 31.48 -24.12
CA HIS A 22 13.06 30.89 -22.78
C HIS A 22 12.63 31.85 -21.64
N PHE A 23 12.81 33.17 -21.81
CA PHE A 23 12.37 34.15 -20.81
C PHE A 23 10.86 34.33 -20.78
N SER A 24 10.21 34.34 -21.94
CA SER A 24 8.76 34.48 -22.07
C SER A 24 8.05 33.25 -21.54
N VAL A 25 8.53 32.05 -21.89
CA VAL A 25 8.04 30.77 -21.36
C VAL A 25 8.14 30.73 -19.84
N LYS A 26 9.29 31.12 -19.27
CA LYS A 26 9.49 31.16 -17.82
C LYS A 26 8.57 32.18 -17.15
N PHE A 27 8.43 33.38 -17.71
CA PHE A 27 7.56 34.42 -17.15
C PHE A 27 6.08 34.00 -17.12
N ILE A 28 5.61 33.33 -18.18
CA ILE A 28 4.24 32.81 -18.23
C ILE A 28 4.06 31.67 -17.22
N ALA A 29 5.05 30.78 -17.07
CA ALA A 29 5.02 29.70 -16.08
C ALA A 29 5.03 30.22 -14.63
N ASP A 30 5.83 31.25 -14.33
CA ASP A 30 5.89 31.88 -13.00
C ASP A 30 4.56 32.61 -12.69
N SER A 31 4.02 33.35 -13.66
CA SER A 31 2.70 34.02 -13.52
C SER A 31 1.56 33.01 -13.33
N PHE A 32 1.69 31.85 -13.96
CA PHE A 32 0.73 30.75 -13.83
C PHE A 32 0.75 30.13 -12.43
N MET A 33 1.95 29.90 -11.88
CA MET A 33 2.17 29.40 -10.52
C MET A 33 1.58 30.35 -9.45
N GLU A 34 1.83 31.66 -9.58
CA GLU A 34 1.36 32.68 -8.64
C GLU A 34 -0.18 32.77 -8.54
N CYS A 35 -0.90 32.40 -9.60
CA CYS A 35 -2.36 32.42 -9.61
C CYS A 35 -3.00 31.10 -9.22
N LEU A 36 -2.40 29.96 -9.55
CA LEU A 36 -2.93 28.66 -9.12
C LEU A 36 -2.84 28.49 -7.60
N THR A 37 -1.74 28.92 -6.99
CA THR A 37 -1.47 28.76 -5.56
C THR A 37 -2.60 29.29 -4.65
N PRO A 38 -3.06 30.55 -4.76
CA PRO A 38 -4.14 31.08 -3.91
C PRO A 38 -5.51 30.44 -4.18
N ILE A 39 -5.76 29.96 -5.39
CA ILE A 39 -6.99 29.23 -5.73
C ILE A 39 -6.98 27.86 -5.05
N CYS A 40 -5.85 27.14 -5.15
CA CYS A 40 -5.64 25.87 -4.45
C CYS A 40 -5.79 26.03 -2.92
N GLU A 41 -5.23 27.09 -2.33
CA GLU A 41 -5.36 27.39 -0.91
C GLU A 41 -6.80 27.72 -0.49
N SER A 42 -7.55 28.49 -1.30
CA SER A 42 -8.96 28.80 -1.03
C SER A 42 -9.84 27.56 -1.06
N LEU A 43 -9.63 26.70 -2.05
CA LEU A 43 -10.38 25.45 -2.22
C LEU A 43 -10.09 24.44 -1.11
N LEU A 44 -8.82 24.37 -0.70
CA LEU A 44 -8.41 23.57 0.45
C LEU A 44 -9.07 24.08 1.74
N LYS A 45 -9.19 25.41 1.89
CA LYS A 45 -9.86 26.03 3.03
C LYS A 45 -11.36 25.73 3.04
N GLU A 46 -12.04 25.83 1.90
CA GLU A 46 -13.45 25.43 1.77
C GLU A 46 -13.65 23.95 2.15
N ALA A 47 -12.79 23.06 1.64
CA ALA A 47 -12.84 21.64 1.96
C ALA A 47 -12.61 21.38 3.46
N LYS A 48 -11.68 22.12 4.09
CA LYS A 48 -11.42 22.04 5.55
C LYS A 48 -12.57 22.58 6.38
N ASP A 49 -13.18 23.69 5.98
CA ASP A 49 -14.26 24.34 6.70
C ASP A 49 -15.54 23.48 6.69
N GLU A 50 -15.87 22.84 5.56
CA GLU A 50 -16.98 21.89 5.48
C GLU A 50 -16.73 20.63 6.31
N VAL A 51 -15.50 20.11 6.32
CA VAL A 51 -15.11 18.98 7.18
C VAL A 51 -15.15 19.38 8.67
N GLY A 52 -14.78 20.61 9.02
CA GLY A 52 -14.87 21.16 10.36
C GLY A 52 -16.30 21.15 10.93
N ILE A 53 -17.31 21.31 10.06
CA ILE A 53 -18.74 21.22 10.43
C ILE A 53 -19.12 19.79 10.86
N PHE A 54 -18.48 18.75 10.30
CA PHE A 54 -18.72 17.34 10.66
C PHE A 54 -18.16 16.95 12.02
N PHE A 55 -17.03 17.54 12.44
CA PHE A 55 -16.41 17.27 13.75
C PHE A 55 -17.23 17.80 14.94
N GLY A 56 -18.21 18.69 14.71
CA GLY A 56 -19.05 19.28 15.75
C GLY A 56 -20.17 18.39 16.32
N LYS A 57 -20.44 17.20 15.74
CA LYS A 57 -21.55 16.33 16.19
C LYS A 57 -21.10 14.88 16.36
N SER A 58 -21.03 14.42 17.60
CA SER A 58 -20.55 13.10 18.05
C SER A 58 -21.03 11.87 17.23
N GLN A 59 -20.06 11.12 16.69
CA GLN A 59 -19.96 9.67 16.40
C GLN A 59 -18.73 9.47 15.49
N ALA A 60 -17.60 9.03 16.06
CA ALA A 60 -16.25 9.38 15.56
C ALA A 60 -15.71 8.59 14.35
N LEU A 61 -16.10 7.33 14.14
CA LEU A 61 -15.46 6.48 13.12
C LEU A 61 -16.12 6.54 11.73
N VAL A 62 -17.46 6.39 11.68
CA VAL A 62 -18.20 6.43 10.40
C VAL A 62 -18.15 7.83 9.76
N LYS A 63 -18.20 8.89 10.57
CA LYS A 63 -18.15 10.28 10.08
C LYS A 63 -16.77 10.69 9.55
N LYS A 64 -15.68 10.07 10.03
CA LYS A 64 -14.32 10.35 9.55
C LYS A 64 -14.12 9.82 8.14
N GLU A 65 -14.55 8.58 7.88
CA GLU A 65 -14.46 7.98 6.54
C GLU A 65 -15.32 8.73 5.51
N ASP A 66 -16.49 9.22 5.93
CA ASP A 66 -17.36 10.05 5.08
C ASP A 66 -16.76 11.43 4.80
N ALA A 67 -16.18 12.09 5.81
CA ALA A 67 -15.50 13.38 5.64
C ALA A 67 -14.29 13.28 4.69
N GLU A 68 -13.49 12.21 4.83
CA GLU A 68 -12.37 11.96 3.92
C GLU A 68 -12.84 11.66 2.49
N ARG A 69 -13.97 10.96 2.32
CA ARG A 69 -14.57 10.69 1.00
C ARG A 69 -15.09 11.95 0.33
N VAL A 70 -15.79 12.82 1.08
CA VAL A 70 -16.31 14.10 0.55
C VAL A 70 -15.14 14.98 0.10
N LEU A 71 -14.08 15.06 0.89
CA LEU A 71 -12.92 15.86 0.55
C LEU A 71 -12.20 15.30 -0.70
N LEU A 72 -12.00 14.00 -0.79
CA LEU A 72 -11.46 13.33 -1.97
C LEU A 72 -12.30 13.56 -3.22
N GLN A 73 -13.63 13.47 -3.10
CA GLN A 73 -14.53 13.71 -4.21
C GLN A 73 -14.46 15.15 -4.69
N LYS A 74 -14.24 16.11 -3.77
CA LYS A 74 -13.98 17.50 -4.14
C LYS A 74 -12.61 17.69 -4.79
N VAL A 75 -11.57 17.03 -4.28
CA VAL A 75 -10.24 16.98 -4.92
C VAL A 75 -10.35 16.46 -6.35
N ILE A 76 -11.12 15.40 -6.58
CA ILE A 76 -11.36 14.82 -7.91
C ILE A 76 -12.21 15.75 -8.78
N GLU A 77 -13.24 16.41 -8.24
CA GLU A 77 -14.06 17.35 -9.00
C GLU A 77 -13.24 18.56 -9.45
N LEU A 78 -12.44 19.11 -8.54
CA LEU A 78 -11.55 20.24 -8.82
C LEU A 78 -10.47 19.82 -9.82
N SER A 79 -9.84 18.68 -9.60
CA SER A 79 -8.88 18.16 -10.55
C SER A 79 -9.58 17.94 -11.90
N THR A 80 -10.77 17.35 -12.00
CA THR A 80 -11.47 17.14 -13.27
C THR A 80 -11.85 18.44 -13.99
N ASN A 81 -12.13 19.52 -13.25
CA ASN A 81 -12.49 20.82 -13.84
C ASN A 81 -11.26 21.63 -14.30
N TYR A 82 -10.10 21.47 -13.65
CA TYR A 82 -8.87 22.21 -13.96
C TYR A 82 -7.82 21.38 -14.74
N LEU A 83 -7.85 20.04 -14.63
CA LEU A 83 -6.94 19.09 -15.28
C LEU A 83 -6.99 19.11 -16.81
N PRO A 84 -8.17 19.21 -17.47
CA PRO A 84 -8.21 19.31 -18.92
C PRO A 84 -7.43 20.53 -19.42
N ASN A 85 -7.57 21.66 -18.72
CA ASN A 85 -6.84 22.89 -19.01
C ASN A 85 -5.33 22.74 -18.72
N LEU A 86 -4.95 22.04 -17.65
CA LEU A 86 -3.55 21.74 -17.32
C LEU A 86 -2.87 20.80 -18.33
N TYR A 87 -3.57 19.74 -18.75
CA TYR A 87 -3.09 18.81 -19.77
C TYR A 87 -3.01 19.48 -21.15
N PHE A 88 -3.98 20.32 -21.49
CA PHE A 88 -3.98 21.10 -22.71
C PHE A 88 -2.82 22.11 -22.73
N VAL A 89 -2.58 22.83 -21.63
CA VAL A 89 -1.38 23.69 -21.49
C VAL A 89 -0.10 22.88 -21.63
N ARG A 90 -0.04 21.67 -21.05
CA ARG A 90 1.11 20.77 -21.22
C ARG A 90 1.35 20.38 -22.68
N GLN A 91 0.28 20.14 -23.45
CA GLN A 91 0.37 19.87 -24.89
C GLN A 91 0.73 21.12 -25.71
N CYS A 92 0.13 22.29 -25.42
CA CYS A 92 0.41 23.52 -26.14
C CYS A 92 1.86 24.00 -26.00
N PHE A 93 2.51 23.70 -24.87
CA PHE A 93 3.89 24.11 -24.59
C PHE A 93 4.88 22.93 -24.69
N ASP A 94 4.58 21.89 -25.47
CA ASP A 94 5.49 20.75 -25.75
C ASP A 94 6.10 20.11 -24.48
N ASP A 95 5.33 19.98 -23.40
CA ASP A 95 5.78 19.47 -22.09
C ASP A 95 7.04 20.18 -21.54
N HIS A 96 7.16 21.51 -21.77
CA HIS A 96 8.33 22.25 -21.34
C HIS A 96 8.51 22.23 -19.81
N HIS A 97 9.73 21.96 -19.36
CA HIS A 97 10.07 21.70 -17.95
C HIS A 97 9.63 22.81 -16.97
N PHE A 98 9.58 24.08 -17.39
CA PHE A 98 9.08 25.19 -16.55
C PHE A 98 7.59 25.08 -16.23
N TYR A 99 6.74 24.71 -17.20
CA TYR A 99 5.31 24.51 -16.94
C TYR A 99 5.07 23.27 -16.10
N ARG A 100 5.82 22.19 -16.35
CA ARG A 100 5.79 21.01 -15.50
C ARG A 100 6.14 21.35 -14.05
N LYS A 101 7.17 22.19 -13.84
CA LYS A 101 7.56 22.66 -12.51
C LYS A 101 6.53 23.59 -11.85
N ALA A 102 5.92 24.50 -12.62
CA ALA A 102 4.89 25.42 -12.11
C ALA A 102 3.61 24.68 -11.70
N ILE A 103 3.16 23.72 -12.53
CA ILE A 103 2.02 22.84 -12.21
C ILE A 103 2.34 22.02 -10.97
N HIS A 104 3.53 21.43 -10.91
CA HIS A 104 3.97 20.64 -9.76
C HIS A 104 4.03 21.45 -8.47
N TYR A 105 4.54 22.67 -8.49
CA TYR A 105 4.59 23.52 -7.31
C TYR A 105 3.19 23.91 -6.82
N ALA A 106 2.28 24.25 -7.74
CA ALA A 106 0.90 24.55 -7.40
C ALA A 106 0.14 23.32 -6.89
N SER A 107 0.40 22.14 -7.46
CA SER A 107 -0.19 20.88 -7.01
C SER A 107 0.38 20.41 -5.68
N GLU A 108 1.66 20.64 -5.42
CA GLU A 108 2.31 20.35 -4.14
C GLU A 108 1.65 21.13 -2.99
N VAL A 109 1.34 22.42 -3.17
CA VAL A 109 0.57 23.19 -2.17
C VAL A 109 -0.80 22.56 -1.87
N PHE A 110 -1.41 21.93 -2.88
CA PHE A 110 -2.71 21.27 -2.74
C PHE A 110 -2.60 19.86 -2.11
N PHE A 111 -1.51 19.13 -2.37
CA PHE A 111 -1.35 17.71 -1.99
C PHE A 111 -0.47 17.47 -0.75
N THR A 112 0.36 18.43 -0.35
CA THR A 112 1.19 18.38 0.89
C THR A 112 0.36 18.62 2.15
N VAL A 113 -0.93 18.90 2.00
CA VAL A 113 -1.81 19.13 3.13
C VAL A 113 -2.25 17.79 3.70
N ASP A 114 -1.72 17.46 4.88
CA ASP A 114 -2.26 16.37 5.67
C ASP A 114 -3.71 16.67 6.06
N ILE A 115 -4.62 15.87 5.51
CA ILE A 115 -6.05 16.00 5.78
C ILE A 115 -6.40 14.90 6.77
N SER A 116 -6.80 15.29 7.98
CA SER A 116 -7.20 14.34 9.02
C SER A 116 -6.12 13.29 9.38
N ARG A 117 -4.84 13.68 9.24
CA ARG A 117 -3.66 12.80 9.38
C ARG A 117 -3.60 11.70 8.31
N SER A 118 -4.19 11.90 7.13
CA SER A 118 -4.15 11.01 5.95
C SER A 118 -3.51 11.77 4.78
N SER A 119 -2.55 11.15 4.09
CA SER A 119 -1.94 11.78 2.91
C SER A 119 -2.88 11.63 1.71
N VAL A 120 -2.81 12.52 0.74
CA VAL A 120 -3.65 12.40 -0.47
C VAL A 120 -3.36 11.10 -1.22
N ALA A 121 -2.09 10.65 -1.23
CA ALA A 121 -1.68 9.36 -1.78
C ALA A 121 -2.42 8.17 -1.14
N GLU A 122 -2.53 8.15 0.20
CA GLU A 122 -3.27 7.12 0.93
C GLU A 122 -4.77 7.16 0.63
N LEU A 123 -5.34 8.36 0.58
CA LEU A 123 -6.73 8.59 0.29
C LEU A 123 -7.12 8.10 -1.13
N LEU A 124 -6.32 8.43 -2.14
CA LEU A 124 -6.49 7.95 -3.51
C LEU A 124 -6.35 6.43 -3.60
N THR A 125 -5.38 5.86 -2.89
CA THR A 125 -5.19 4.41 -2.80
C THR A 125 -6.44 3.72 -2.24
N ARG A 126 -7.01 4.27 -1.15
CA ARG A 126 -8.21 3.75 -0.51
C ARG A 126 -9.43 3.83 -1.43
N MET A 127 -9.56 4.87 -2.24
CA MET A 127 -10.62 4.94 -3.25
C MET A 127 -10.50 3.85 -4.31
N CYS A 128 -9.30 3.64 -4.87
CA CYS A 128 -9.07 2.52 -5.79
C CYS A 128 -9.43 1.19 -5.13
N ASN A 129 -9.05 0.99 -3.87
CA ASN A 129 -9.39 -0.21 -3.10
C ASN A 129 -10.92 -0.37 -2.95
N ASP A 130 -11.65 0.70 -2.63
CA ASP A 130 -13.10 0.68 -2.46
C ASP A 130 -13.82 0.36 -3.77
N ILE A 131 -13.38 0.90 -4.91
CA ILE A 131 -13.93 0.60 -6.25
C ILE A 131 -13.74 -0.89 -6.56
N LEU A 132 -12.51 -1.39 -6.37
CA LEU A 132 -12.18 -2.79 -6.61
C LEU A 132 -12.93 -3.75 -5.67
N LYS A 133 -13.20 -3.35 -4.42
CA LYS A 133 -14.01 -4.14 -3.48
C LYS A 133 -15.51 -4.10 -3.83
N LYS A 134 -16.08 -2.91 -4.11
CA LYS A 134 -17.52 -2.74 -4.41
C LYS A 134 -17.95 -3.44 -5.70
N GLY A 135 -17.20 -3.29 -6.80
CA GLY A 135 -17.57 -3.92 -8.06
C GLY A 135 -17.61 -5.47 -8.01
N ASN A 136 -16.94 -6.08 -7.03
CA ASN A 136 -17.05 -7.53 -6.78
C ASN A 136 -18.35 -7.92 -6.07
N LEU A 137 -18.81 -7.13 -5.09
CA LEU A 137 -20.08 -7.41 -4.38
C LEU A 137 -21.28 -7.33 -5.34
N THR A 138 -21.31 -6.34 -6.22
CA THR A 138 -22.38 -6.19 -7.22
C THR A 138 -22.41 -7.36 -8.21
N ARG A 139 -21.25 -7.84 -8.69
CA ARG A 139 -21.18 -8.98 -9.63
C ARG A 139 -21.52 -10.33 -9.00
N ILE A 140 -21.10 -10.59 -7.75
CA ILE A 140 -21.47 -11.82 -7.02
C ILE A 140 -22.99 -11.88 -6.79
N THR A 141 -23.63 -10.74 -6.55
CA THR A 141 -25.09 -10.66 -6.32
C THR A 141 -25.91 -10.75 -7.61
N SER A 142 -25.30 -10.47 -8.77
CA SER A 142 -25.94 -10.44 -10.09
C SER A 142 -25.47 -11.58 -11.00
N SER A 143 -25.60 -12.81 -10.51
CA SER A 143 -25.36 -14.05 -11.27
C SER A 143 -26.32 -14.27 -12.48
N ASN A 144 -27.04 -13.25 -12.94
CA ASN A 144 -28.04 -13.32 -14.02
C ASN A 144 -27.71 -12.42 -15.23
N LEU A 145 -26.49 -11.90 -15.37
CA LEU A 145 -26.07 -11.16 -16.56
C LEU A 145 -24.82 -11.80 -17.17
N MET A 146 -25.02 -12.94 -17.84
CA MET A 146 -23.98 -13.66 -18.59
C MET A 146 -23.60 -13.00 -19.94
N ASP A 147 -24.14 -11.83 -20.29
CA ASP A 147 -24.00 -11.30 -21.66
C ASP A 147 -22.99 -10.16 -21.85
N ARG A 148 -22.10 -9.86 -20.88
CA ARG A 148 -21.03 -8.87 -21.10
C ARG A 148 -19.69 -9.33 -20.49
N GLU A 149 -19.03 -10.26 -21.16
CA GLU A 149 -17.64 -10.60 -20.90
C GLU A 149 -16.66 -9.45 -21.27
N ASP A 150 -17.12 -8.45 -22.02
CA ASP A 150 -16.26 -7.41 -22.61
C ASP A 150 -16.04 -6.14 -21.74
N GLU A 151 -16.81 -5.93 -20.66
CA GLU A 151 -16.67 -4.74 -19.80
C GLU A 151 -16.16 -5.14 -18.40
N ILE A 152 -14.83 -5.13 -18.26
CA ILE A 152 -14.08 -5.38 -17.02
C ILE A 152 -14.41 -4.31 -15.95
N PHE A 153 -14.68 -3.07 -16.37
CA PHE A 153 -15.15 -1.97 -15.54
C PHE A 153 -16.45 -1.39 -16.12
N THR A 154 -17.30 -0.79 -15.28
CA THR A 154 -18.31 0.14 -15.80
C THR A 154 -17.65 1.42 -16.31
N ASP A 155 -18.27 2.12 -17.26
CA ASP A 155 -17.75 3.39 -17.78
C ASP A 155 -17.47 4.42 -16.65
N GLU A 156 -18.31 4.45 -15.62
CA GLU A 156 -18.14 5.31 -14.45
C GLU A 156 -16.92 4.92 -13.60
N GLU A 157 -16.71 3.62 -13.36
CA GLU A 157 -15.56 3.11 -12.61
C GLU A 157 -14.25 3.40 -13.37
N ARG A 158 -14.26 3.18 -14.69
CA ARG A 158 -13.12 3.46 -15.57
C ARG A 158 -12.76 4.94 -15.55
N GLN A 159 -13.73 5.82 -15.75
CA GLN A 159 -13.51 7.27 -15.66
C GLN A 159 -12.98 7.69 -14.29
N THR A 160 -13.42 7.04 -13.21
CA THR A 160 -12.94 7.35 -11.86
C THR A 160 -11.49 6.91 -11.67
N ILE A 161 -11.11 5.72 -12.14
CA ILE A 161 -9.72 5.24 -12.10
C ILE A 161 -8.82 6.11 -12.96
N ASP A 162 -9.25 6.47 -14.18
CA ASP A 162 -8.49 7.34 -15.08
C ASP A 162 -8.21 8.70 -14.41
N LYS A 163 -9.23 9.27 -13.74
CA LYS A 163 -9.08 10.50 -12.94
C LYS A 163 -8.09 10.33 -11.79
N VAL A 164 -8.15 9.21 -11.05
CA VAL A 164 -7.20 8.94 -9.95
C VAL A 164 -5.78 8.83 -10.49
N VAL A 165 -5.56 8.08 -11.57
CA VAL A 165 -4.23 7.94 -12.19
C VAL A 165 -3.70 9.29 -12.66
N MET A 166 -4.56 10.14 -13.23
CA MET A 166 -4.20 11.50 -13.62
C MET A 166 -3.83 12.37 -12.41
N ILE A 167 -4.58 12.30 -11.31
CA ILE A 167 -4.27 13.04 -10.07
C ILE A 167 -2.93 12.57 -9.48
N VAL A 168 -2.68 11.25 -9.48
CA VAL A 168 -1.41 10.69 -9.02
C VAL A 168 -0.23 11.27 -9.82
N SER A 169 -0.44 11.66 -11.08
CA SER A 169 0.63 12.22 -11.93
C SER A 169 1.06 13.63 -11.52
N LEU A 170 0.25 14.27 -10.69
CA LEU A 170 0.49 15.58 -10.11
C LEU A 170 1.11 15.51 -8.71
N LEU A 171 1.26 14.31 -8.14
CA LEU A 171 1.89 14.10 -6.83
C LEU A 171 3.41 14.16 -6.95
N SER A 172 4.04 14.88 -6.03
CA SER A 172 5.51 14.99 -5.91
C SER A 172 6.17 13.70 -5.43
N ASP A 173 5.50 13.00 -4.52
CA ASP A 173 5.95 11.78 -3.87
C ASP A 173 5.08 10.60 -4.31
N ILE A 174 5.25 10.14 -5.55
CA ILE A 174 4.50 8.98 -6.04
C ILE A 174 4.91 7.68 -5.33
N ASP A 175 6.12 7.61 -4.76
CA ASP A 175 6.56 6.46 -3.97
C ASP A 175 5.62 6.17 -2.80
N ASP A 176 5.05 7.22 -2.19
CA ASP A 176 4.07 7.07 -1.14
C ASP A 176 2.84 6.34 -1.68
N PHE A 177 2.30 6.80 -2.83
CA PHE A 177 1.16 6.15 -3.48
C PHE A 177 1.48 4.71 -3.88
N ILE A 178 2.65 4.45 -4.47
CA ILE A 178 3.07 3.12 -4.90
C ILE A 178 3.17 2.17 -3.71
N GLU A 179 3.75 2.58 -2.58
CA GLU A 179 3.89 1.70 -1.42
C GLU A 179 2.54 1.48 -0.72
N PHE A 180 1.71 2.52 -0.57
CA PHE A 180 0.34 2.38 -0.05
C PHE A 180 -0.47 1.42 -0.93
N TYR A 181 -0.46 1.62 -2.25
CA TYR A 181 -1.20 0.79 -3.20
C TYR A 181 -0.66 -0.63 -3.25
N SER A 182 0.67 -0.82 -3.24
CA SER A 182 1.31 -2.14 -3.21
C SER A 182 0.84 -2.96 -2.01
N ARG A 183 0.64 -2.32 -0.85
CA ARG A 183 0.14 -3.00 0.35
C ARG A 183 -1.34 -3.34 0.26
N GLU A 184 -2.18 -2.44 -0.25
CA GLU A 184 -3.61 -2.76 -0.48
C GLU A 184 -3.78 -3.86 -1.53
N LEU A 185 -2.97 -3.84 -2.60
CA LEU A 185 -2.93 -4.92 -3.60
C LEU A 185 -2.54 -6.25 -2.94
N ALA A 186 -1.47 -6.26 -2.14
CA ALA A 186 -1.04 -7.46 -1.42
C ALA A 186 -2.17 -8.02 -0.53
N ARG A 187 -2.87 -7.15 0.21
CA ARG A 187 -4.02 -7.56 1.04
C ARG A 187 -5.15 -8.13 0.19
N ARG A 188 -5.54 -7.48 -0.92
CA ARG A 188 -6.60 -7.99 -1.81
C ARG A 188 -6.22 -9.33 -2.46
N LEU A 189 -4.97 -9.52 -2.86
CA LEU A 189 -4.49 -10.79 -3.43
C LEU A 189 -4.54 -11.92 -2.40
N LEU A 190 -4.22 -11.65 -1.13
CA LEU A 190 -4.30 -12.63 -0.06
C LEU A 190 -5.74 -12.95 0.37
N GLU A 191 -6.63 -11.95 0.36
CA GLU A 191 -8.05 -12.12 0.71
C GLU A 191 -8.85 -12.84 -0.39
N LYS A 192 -8.51 -12.64 -1.67
CA LYS A 192 -9.28 -13.15 -2.81
C LYS A 192 -8.73 -14.48 -3.32
N LYS A 193 -9.58 -15.52 -3.36
CA LYS A 193 -9.28 -16.82 -3.98
C LYS A 193 -9.26 -16.76 -5.52
N ASN A 194 -10.01 -15.83 -6.12
CA ASN A 194 -10.13 -15.68 -7.58
C ASN A 194 -9.46 -14.39 -8.04
N GLY A 195 -8.70 -14.49 -9.13
CA GLY A 195 -7.94 -13.38 -9.70
C GLY A 195 -8.88 -12.36 -10.30
N ASP A 196 -8.76 -11.13 -9.87
CA ASP A 196 -9.58 -10.04 -10.34
C ASP A 196 -8.85 -9.37 -11.52
N PRO A 197 -9.31 -9.53 -12.78
CA PRO A 197 -8.61 -9.01 -13.95
C PRO A 197 -8.49 -7.48 -13.94
N ARG A 198 -9.32 -6.81 -13.12
CA ARG A 198 -9.26 -5.37 -12.86
C ARG A 198 -7.96 -4.92 -12.20
N GLU A 199 -7.31 -5.80 -11.44
CA GLU A 199 -6.01 -5.48 -10.80
C GLU A 199 -4.94 -5.28 -11.88
N ILE A 200 -4.97 -6.08 -12.95
CA ILE A 200 -4.03 -5.95 -14.08
C ILE A 200 -4.23 -4.60 -14.79
N TYR A 201 -5.47 -4.21 -15.05
CA TYR A 201 -5.78 -2.94 -15.70
C TYR A 201 -5.20 -1.74 -14.93
N VAL A 202 -5.40 -1.69 -13.60
CA VAL A 202 -4.86 -0.59 -12.79
C VAL A 202 -3.32 -0.62 -12.81
N LEU A 203 -2.70 -1.80 -12.77
CA LEU A 203 -1.25 -1.92 -12.89
C LEU A 203 -0.73 -1.47 -14.26
N GLU A 204 -1.44 -1.76 -15.34
CA GLU A 204 -1.10 -1.32 -16.70
C GLU A 204 -1.18 0.20 -16.81
N MET A 205 -2.25 0.81 -16.29
CA MET A 205 -2.38 2.27 -16.26
C MET A 205 -1.24 2.96 -15.50
N ILE A 206 -0.88 2.45 -14.32
CA ILE A 206 0.26 2.97 -13.56
C ILE A 206 1.57 2.74 -14.33
N THR A 207 1.70 1.60 -15.04
CA THR A 207 2.88 1.29 -15.85
C THR A 207 3.03 2.23 -17.05
N GLU A 208 1.93 2.57 -17.73
CA GLU A 208 1.94 3.49 -18.88
C GLU A 208 2.40 4.89 -18.48
N GLN A 209 1.96 5.37 -17.31
CA GLN A 209 2.27 6.72 -16.85
C GLN A 209 3.66 6.84 -16.20
N TYR A 210 4.09 5.85 -15.42
CA TYR A 210 5.30 5.93 -14.58
C TYR A 210 6.39 4.93 -14.95
N GLY A 211 6.14 4.10 -15.96
CA GLY A 211 7.08 3.11 -16.45
C GLY A 211 7.09 1.81 -15.64
N VAL A 212 7.77 0.81 -16.22
CA VAL A 212 7.80 -0.57 -15.71
C VAL A 212 8.49 -0.69 -14.35
N GLN A 213 9.41 0.21 -14.01
CA GLN A 213 10.14 0.15 -12.73
C GLN A 213 9.23 0.44 -11.53
N ALA A 214 8.34 1.44 -11.65
CA ALA A 214 7.39 1.82 -10.61
C ALA A 214 6.43 0.66 -10.25
N THR A 215 6.03 -0.13 -11.24
CA THR A 215 5.08 -1.24 -11.04
C THR A 215 5.74 -2.61 -10.88
N HIS A 216 7.06 -2.69 -10.98
CA HIS A 216 7.77 -3.97 -10.98
C HIS A 216 7.48 -4.81 -9.73
N LYS A 217 7.54 -4.23 -8.52
CA LYS A 217 7.23 -4.93 -7.26
C LYS A 217 5.81 -5.51 -7.28
N MET A 218 4.82 -4.69 -7.65
CA MET A 218 3.41 -5.08 -7.69
C MET A 218 3.11 -6.12 -8.76
N ARG A 219 3.71 -5.99 -9.95
CA ARG A 219 3.57 -6.99 -11.02
C ARG A 219 4.17 -8.33 -10.60
N ARG A 220 5.34 -8.32 -9.95
CA ARG A 220 5.93 -9.55 -9.40
C ARG A 220 5.08 -10.17 -8.29
N MET A 221 4.44 -9.38 -7.43
CA MET A 221 3.46 -9.90 -6.46
C MET A 221 2.31 -10.62 -7.17
N TYR A 222 1.76 -10.01 -8.23
CA TYR A 222 0.68 -10.60 -9.01
C TYR A 222 1.09 -11.92 -9.70
N ASP A 223 2.26 -11.94 -10.33
CA ASP A 223 2.81 -13.16 -10.97
C ASP A 223 3.06 -14.28 -9.94
N GLU A 224 3.60 -13.93 -8.76
CA GLU A 224 3.79 -14.90 -7.67
C GLU A 224 2.47 -15.45 -7.15
N TRP A 225 1.45 -14.60 -7.03
CA TRP A 225 0.12 -15.03 -6.62
C TRP A 225 -0.50 -16.01 -7.64
N ILE A 226 -0.34 -15.78 -8.95
CA ILE A 226 -0.78 -16.74 -9.99
C ILE A 226 -0.07 -18.08 -9.80
N VAL A 227 1.25 -18.07 -9.59
CA VAL A 227 2.04 -19.28 -9.38
C VAL A 227 1.63 -19.99 -8.09
N ALA A 228 1.35 -19.23 -7.02
CA ALA A 228 0.90 -19.78 -5.74
C ALA A 228 -0.44 -20.51 -5.88
N ASN A 229 -1.41 -19.94 -6.59
CA ASN A 229 -2.68 -20.61 -6.86
C ASN A 229 -2.53 -21.88 -7.70
N LYS A 230 -1.64 -21.85 -8.71
CA LYS A 230 -1.31 -23.07 -9.47
C LYS A 230 -0.69 -24.14 -8.56
N ASN A 231 0.22 -23.76 -7.66
CA ASN A 231 0.82 -24.68 -6.70
C ASN A 231 -0.20 -25.28 -5.74
N GLN A 232 -1.18 -24.49 -5.30
CA GLN A 232 -2.29 -24.96 -4.48
C GLN A 232 -3.14 -26.01 -5.22
N ASN A 233 -3.50 -25.77 -6.48
CA ASN A 233 -4.25 -26.75 -7.28
C ASN A 233 -3.47 -28.07 -7.42
N ILE A 234 -2.15 -27.99 -7.62
CA ILE A 234 -1.31 -29.20 -7.70
C ILE A 234 -1.23 -29.92 -6.33
N PHE A 235 -1.30 -29.19 -5.23
CA PHE A 235 -1.38 -29.79 -3.90
C PHE A 235 -2.72 -30.51 -3.69
N GLU A 236 -3.83 -29.92 -4.14
CA GLU A 236 -5.16 -30.56 -4.12
C GLU A 236 -5.18 -31.85 -4.95
N GLU A 237 -4.59 -31.84 -6.16
CA GLU A 237 -4.40 -33.04 -6.98
C GLU A 237 -3.55 -34.12 -6.28
N TYR A 238 -2.50 -33.72 -5.57
CA TYR A 238 -1.66 -34.62 -4.78
C TYR A 238 -2.44 -35.28 -3.64
N LEU A 239 -3.27 -34.51 -2.94
CA LEU A 239 -4.15 -35.03 -1.88
C LEU A 239 -5.22 -35.99 -2.43
N HIS A 240 -5.74 -35.72 -3.63
CA HIS A 240 -6.64 -36.65 -4.31
C HIS A 240 -5.97 -37.98 -4.67
N TYR A 241 -4.70 -37.94 -5.10
CA TYR A 241 -3.93 -39.14 -5.43
C TYR A 241 -3.50 -39.93 -4.18
N LYS A 242 -3.33 -39.24 -3.04
CA LYS A 242 -2.97 -39.84 -1.75
C LYS A 242 -3.98 -39.47 -0.64
N PRO A 243 -5.14 -40.14 -0.60
CA PRO A 243 -6.16 -39.85 0.40
C PRO A 243 -5.71 -40.13 1.85
N GLU A 244 -4.73 -41.03 2.06
CA GLU A 244 -4.13 -41.28 3.39
C GLU A 244 -3.40 -40.06 3.97
N GLU A 245 -2.94 -39.15 3.09
CA GLU A 245 -2.27 -37.90 3.47
C GLU A 245 -3.25 -36.72 3.51
N ASN A 246 -4.56 -36.93 3.30
CA ASN A 246 -5.58 -35.87 3.40
C ASN A 246 -5.85 -35.52 4.88
N PRO A 247 -5.65 -34.26 5.32
CA PRO A 247 -5.82 -33.87 6.72
C PRO A 247 -7.27 -33.85 7.23
N GLU A 248 -8.26 -34.27 6.43
CA GLU A 248 -9.71 -34.22 6.71
C GLU A 248 -10.27 -32.78 6.84
N ILE A 249 -9.40 -31.81 7.12
CA ILE A 249 -9.65 -30.37 7.17
C ILE A 249 -9.24 -29.75 5.82
N GLY A 250 -10.10 -28.91 5.24
CA GLY A 250 -9.75 -28.15 4.04
C GLY A 250 -8.56 -27.22 4.31
N PHE A 251 -7.49 -27.35 3.54
CA PHE A 251 -6.24 -26.61 3.75
C PHE A 251 -5.76 -25.96 2.45
N ASN A 252 -5.60 -24.63 2.51
CA ASN A 252 -5.10 -23.83 1.40
C ASN A 252 -3.84 -23.06 1.85
N ALA A 253 -2.76 -23.17 1.08
CA ALA A 253 -1.51 -22.49 1.36
C ALA A 253 -1.01 -21.69 0.16
N THR A 254 -0.75 -20.40 0.40
CA THR A 254 -0.20 -19.48 -0.60
C THR A 254 1.28 -19.25 -0.29
N VAL A 255 2.17 -19.75 -1.16
CA VAL A 255 3.62 -19.61 -0.97
C VAL A 255 4.16 -18.40 -1.73
N LEU A 256 4.77 -17.46 -1.01
CA LEU A 256 5.18 -16.14 -1.50
C LEU A 256 6.65 -15.84 -1.18
N THR A 257 7.31 -15.00 -1.99
CA THR A 257 8.72 -14.65 -1.74
C THR A 257 8.85 -13.53 -0.71
N ARG A 258 9.61 -13.80 0.36
CA ARG A 258 9.76 -12.91 1.51
C ARG A 258 10.09 -11.45 1.17
N SER A 259 10.94 -11.20 0.18
CA SER A 259 11.45 -9.86 -0.14
C SER A 259 10.46 -8.97 -0.91
N LEU A 260 9.36 -9.52 -1.41
CA LEU A 260 8.40 -8.75 -2.19
C LEU A 260 7.22 -8.27 -1.34
N TRP A 261 6.80 -9.07 -0.36
CA TRP A 261 5.56 -8.84 0.38
C TRP A 261 5.79 -8.10 1.70
N PRO A 262 4.83 -7.27 2.16
CA PRO A 262 4.86 -6.71 3.52
C PRO A 262 4.68 -7.84 4.53
N ILE A 263 5.61 -8.02 5.46
CA ILE A 263 5.60 -9.15 6.39
C ILE A 263 5.50 -8.67 7.82
N TYR A 264 4.52 -9.25 8.52
CA TYR A 264 4.34 -9.12 9.95
C TYR A 264 4.99 -10.31 10.65
N GLN A 265 5.70 -10.05 11.75
CA GLN A 265 6.13 -11.12 12.65
C GLN A 265 4.89 -11.77 13.26
N SER A 266 4.89 -13.10 13.38
CA SER A 266 3.79 -13.83 14.02
C SER A 266 4.36 -14.94 14.89
N ASN A 267 4.23 -14.77 16.20
CA ASN A 267 4.46 -15.82 17.19
C ASN A 267 3.08 -16.37 17.56
N LEU A 268 2.81 -17.60 17.16
CA LEU A 268 1.57 -18.30 17.52
C LEU A 268 1.86 -19.79 17.65
N ASN A 269 1.49 -20.36 18.78
CA ASN A 269 1.40 -21.80 18.94
C ASN A 269 0.06 -22.27 18.35
N LEU A 270 0.14 -22.94 17.21
CA LEU A 270 -1.06 -23.49 16.56
C LEU A 270 -1.54 -24.79 17.25
N PRO A 271 -2.86 -25.04 17.25
CA PRO A 271 -3.42 -26.33 17.64
C PRO A 271 -2.83 -27.51 16.86
N ALA A 272 -2.85 -28.69 17.47
CA ALA A 272 -2.23 -29.89 16.91
C ALA A 272 -2.80 -30.28 15.54
N GLU A 273 -4.11 -30.08 15.33
CA GLU A 273 -4.80 -30.34 14.07
C GLU A 273 -4.26 -29.45 12.94
N MET A 274 -4.12 -28.15 13.19
CA MET A 274 -3.59 -27.20 12.22
C MET A 274 -2.12 -27.48 11.92
N LYS A 275 -1.33 -27.82 12.94
CA LYS A 275 0.09 -28.17 12.78
C LYS A 275 0.29 -29.39 11.88
N LYS A 276 -0.58 -30.41 11.99
CA LYS A 276 -0.55 -31.58 11.08
C LYS A 276 -0.74 -31.17 9.63
N CYS A 277 -1.62 -30.20 9.34
CA CYS A 277 -1.82 -29.69 7.98
C CYS A 277 -0.55 -29.01 7.45
N LEU A 278 0.10 -28.18 8.28
CA LEU A 278 1.35 -27.51 7.92
C LEU A 278 2.47 -28.52 7.61
N ASP A 279 2.68 -29.49 8.51
CA ASP A 279 3.72 -30.52 8.36
C ASP A 279 3.55 -31.33 7.06
N ARG A 280 2.30 -31.62 6.66
CA ARG A 280 1.99 -32.32 5.41
C ARG A 280 2.29 -31.46 4.19
N PHE A 281 1.92 -30.19 4.23
CA PHE A 281 2.24 -29.27 3.14
C PHE A 281 3.75 -29.05 3.00
N GLU A 282 4.48 -28.91 4.11
CA GLU A 282 5.95 -28.78 4.08
C GLU A 282 6.61 -29.99 3.42
N LYS A 283 6.18 -31.21 3.75
CA LYS A 283 6.69 -32.44 3.10
C LYS A 283 6.45 -32.43 1.59
N PHE A 284 5.25 -32.07 1.15
CA PHE A 284 4.93 -31.92 -0.27
C PHE A 284 5.82 -30.87 -0.94
N TYR A 285 5.97 -29.70 -0.31
CA TYR A 285 6.74 -28.59 -0.87
C TYR A 285 8.23 -28.92 -0.97
N HIS A 286 8.82 -29.54 0.06
CA HIS A 286 10.22 -29.96 0.06
C HIS A 286 10.52 -31.04 -0.99
N THR A 287 9.55 -31.90 -1.31
CA THR A 287 9.69 -32.88 -2.40
C THR A 287 9.94 -32.21 -3.76
N LYS A 288 9.40 -31.00 -3.96
CA LYS A 288 9.59 -30.21 -5.20
C LYS A 288 10.69 -29.15 -5.09
N HIS A 289 10.94 -28.65 -3.89
CA HIS A 289 11.81 -27.49 -3.64
C HIS A 289 12.73 -27.71 -2.43
N ASP A 290 13.71 -28.58 -2.60
CA ASP A 290 14.65 -29.01 -1.55
C ASP A 290 15.54 -27.88 -0.97
N ARG A 291 15.79 -26.82 -1.74
CA ARG A 291 16.68 -25.71 -1.34
C ARG A 291 15.99 -24.51 -0.69
N ARG A 292 14.67 -24.56 -0.47
CA ARG A 292 13.89 -23.43 0.05
C ARG A 292 13.43 -23.71 1.47
N LYS A 293 13.47 -22.69 2.33
CA LYS A 293 12.92 -22.75 3.68
C LYS A 293 11.59 -22.00 3.72
N LEU A 294 10.55 -22.66 4.21
CA LEU A 294 9.25 -22.04 4.44
C LEU A 294 9.23 -21.32 5.79
N THR A 295 8.45 -20.24 5.87
CA THR A 295 8.19 -19.51 7.12
C THR A 295 6.72 -19.14 7.11
N TRP A 296 5.97 -19.65 8.09
CA TRP A 296 4.54 -19.43 8.18
C TRP A 296 4.22 -18.07 8.77
N ILE A 297 3.23 -17.39 8.18
CA ILE A 297 2.73 -16.09 8.64
C ILE A 297 1.26 -16.29 9.02
N TYR A 298 0.94 -16.11 10.30
CA TYR A 298 -0.40 -16.38 10.83
C TYR A 298 -1.30 -15.14 10.85
N SER A 299 -0.73 -13.95 10.76
CA SER A 299 -1.48 -12.68 10.78
C SER A 299 -2.43 -12.49 9.61
N THR A 300 -2.17 -13.12 8.47
CA THR A 300 -3.01 -13.09 7.28
C THR A 300 -3.81 -14.38 7.08
N GLY A 301 -3.74 -15.31 8.04
CA GLY A 301 -4.45 -16.58 7.96
C GLY A 301 -5.94 -16.42 8.26
N GLU A 302 -6.79 -17.02 7.41
CA GLU A 302 -8.24 -17.09 7.59
C GLU A 302 -8.65 -18.56 7.82
N CYS A 303 -9.58 -18.79 8.73
CA CYS A 303 -10.07 -20.10 9.13
C CYS A 303 -11.60 -20.08 9.16
N ASN A 304 -12.20 -21.13 8.62
CA ASN A 304 -13.65 -21.36 8.66
C ASN A 304 -13.92 -22.39 9.75
N ILE A 305 -14.69 -22.00 10.76
CA ILE A 305 -15.02 -22.85 11.91
C ILE A 305 -16.52 -23.04 11.97
N ALA A 306 -16.97 -24.29 12.01
CA ALA A 306 -18.35 -24.61 12.35
C ALA A 306 -18.50 -24.61 13.88
N ALA A 307 -19.11 -23.56 14.43
CA ALA A 307 -19.40 -23.47 15.86
C ALA A 307 -20.79 -24.03 16.14
N SER A 308 -20.86 -25.07 16.97
CA SER A 308 -22.12 -25.68 17.40
C SER A 308 -22.65 -24.97 18.65
N PHE A 309 -23.71 -24.17 18.50
CA PHE A 309 -24.44 -23.57 19.62
C PHE A 309 -25.71 -24.38 19.95
N ASP A 310 -26.30 -24.15 21.14
CA ASP A 310 -27.49 -24.89 21.61
C ASP A 310 -28.68 -24.80 20.65
N ALA A 311 -28.80 -23.68 19.92
CA ALA A 311 -29.89 -23.41 19.01
C ALA A 311 -29.58 -23.74 17.54
N GLN A 312 -28.33 -23.54 17.09
CA GLN A 312 -27.93 -23.66 15.69
C GLN A 312 -26.42 -23.80 15.53
N THR A 313 -25.98 -24.54 14.51
CA THR A 313 -24.58 -24.51 14.03
C THR A 313 -24.37 -23.31 13.12
N ILE A 314 -23.40 -22.46 13.44
CA ILE A 314 -23.05 -21.25 12.68
C ILE A 314 -21.63 -21.41 12.13
N GLU A 315 -21.45 -21.10 10.86
CA GLU A 315 -20.12 -21.03 10.24
C GLU A 315 -19.49 -19.66 10.49
N LEU A 316 -18.33 -19.66 11.15
CA LEU A 316 -17.58 -18.47 11.51
C LEU A 316 -16.32 -18.37 10.63
N ILE A 317 -16.17 -17.25 9.95
CA ILE A 317 -14.92 -16.88 9.27
C ILE A 317 -14.13 -16.01 10.22
N VAL A 318 -13.00 -16.53 10.71
CA VAL A 318 -12.15 -15.91 11.73
C VAL A 318 -10.70 -15.93 11.31
N THR A 319 -9.88 -15.08 11.91
CA THR A 319 -8.42 -15.12 11.76
C THR A 319 -7.83 -16.38 12.40
N ALA A 320 -6.65 -16.81 11.97
CA ALA A 320 -5.94 -17.95 12.57
C ALA A 320 -5.72 -17.80 14.09
N TYR A 321 -5.52 -16.56 14.55
CA TYR A 321 -5.42 -16.23 15.97
C TYR A 321 -6.74 -16.46 16.73
N GLN A 322 -7.85 -15.91 16.22
CA GLN A 322 -9.19 -16.14 16.80
C GLN A 322 -9.55 -17.63 16.77
N ALA A 323 -9.22 -18.34 15.69
CA ALA A 323 -9.43 -19.77 15.58
C ALA A 323 -8.68 -20.56 16.66
N SER A 324 -7.42 -20.21 16.88
CA SER A 324 -6.59 -20.86 17.89
C SER A 324 -7.13 -20.64 19.30
N VAL A 325 -7.64 -19.44 19.61
CA VAL A 325 -8.34 -19.16 20.87
C VAL A 325 -9.61 -20.00 21.00
N LEU A 326 -10.46 -20.03 19.97
CA LEU A 326 -11.72 -20.78 20.01
C LEU A 326 -11.50 -22.29 20.17
N GLN A 327 -10.44 -22.83 19.58
CA GLN A 327 -10.08 -24.24 19.70
C GLN A 327 -9.73 -24.65 21.13
N LEU A 328 -9.16 -23.75 21.95
CA LEU A 328 -8.87 -24.04 23.36
C LEU A 328 -10.15 -24.32 24.16
N PHE A 329 -11.26 -23.66 23.82
CA PHE A 329 -12.54 -23.85 24.49
C PHE A 329 -13.21 -25.20 24.21
N ASN A 330 -12.74 -25.95 23.21
CA ASN A 330 -13.20 -27.33 22.99
C ASN A 330 -12.70 -28.30 24.08
N THR A 331 -11.62 -27.94 24.79
CA THR A 331 -11.04 -28.77 25.87
C THR A 331 -11.39 -28.24 27.25
N SER A 332 -11.64 -26.94 27.39
CA SER A 332 -11.92 -26.28 28.67
C SER A 332 -13.03 -25.24 28.52
N ASP A 333 -14.08 -25.34 29.34
CA ASP A 333 -15.23 -24.43 29.25
C ASP A 333 -14.89 -23.00 29.70
N ARG A 334 -13.93 -22.85 30.63
CA ARG A 334 -13.53 -21.56 31.21
C ARG A 334 -12.01 -21.44 31.27
N LEU A 335 -11.49 -20.32 30.75
CA LEU A 335 -10.06 -20.03 30.69
C LEU A 335 -9.77 -18.61 31.15
N SER A 336 -8.65 -18.42 31.86
CA SER A 336 -8.14 -17.10 32.22
C SER A 336 -7.29 -16.50 31.09
N PHE A 337 -7.15 -15.18 31.08
CA PHE A 337 -6.29 -14.47 30.13
C PHE A 337 -4.84 -15.01 30.12
N LEU A 338 -4.27 -15.29 31.30
CA LEU A 338 -2.88 -15.77 31.44
C LEU A 338 -2.69 -17.21 30.91
N GLU A 339 -3.69 -18.07 31.09
CA GLU A 339 -3.66 -19.43 30.54
C GLU A 339 -3.69 -19.39 29.01
N ILE A 340 -4.59 -18.59 28.43
CA ILE A 340 -4.68 -18.42 26.97
C ILE A 340 -3.37 -17.85 26.41
N GLN A 341 -2.77 -16.88 27.10
CA GLN A 341 -1.49 -16.30 26.70
C GLN A 341 -0.36 -17.33 26.70
N THR A 342 -0.28 -18.15 27.75
CA THR A 342 0.79 -19.14 27.91
C THR A 342 0.68 -20.23 26.83
N GLU A 343 -0.54 -20.68 26.55
CA GLU A 343 -0.80 -21.71 25.53
C GLU A 343 -0.51 -21.19 24.12
N LEU A 344 -0.97 -19.98 23.77
CA LEU A 344 -0.86 -19.44 22.40
C LEU A 344 0.46 -18.71 22.12
N ASN A 345 1.20 -18.29 23.15
CA ASN A 345 2.42 -17.48 23.05
C ASN A 345 2.23 -16.19 22.22
N VAL A 346 1.14 -15.47 22.51
CA VAL A 346 0.77 -14.21 21.85
C VAL A 346 1.05 -13.03 22.78
N GLU A 347 1.41 -11.88 22.21
CA GLU A 347 1.63 -10.65 22.97
C GLU A 347 0.32 -10.14 23.62
N ASP A 348 0.44 -9.50 24.79
CA ASP A 348 -0.70 -9.03 25.57
C ASP A 348 -1.68 -8.17 24.76
N MET A 349 -1.13 -7.24 23.98
CA MET A 349 -1.92 -6.29 23.20
C MET A 349 -2.74 -7.01 22.13
N ASP A 350 -2.13 -7.96 21.43
CA ASP A 350 -2.81 -8.74 20.39
C ASP A 350 -3.88 -9.65 20.99
N LEU A 351 -3.59 -10.29 22.13
CA LEU A 351 -4.55 -11.16 22.82
C LEU A 351 -5.78 -10.38 23.31
N ILE A 352 -5.58 -9.19 23.88
CA ILE A 352 -6.67 -8.29 24.28
C ILE A 352 -7.60 -8.00 23.10
N LYS A 353 -7.08 -7.76 21.89
CA LYS A 353 -7.89 -7.47 20.70
C LYS A 353 -8.67 -8.68 20.23
N ILE A 354 -8.01 -9.84 20.18
CA ILE A 354 -8.63 -11.09 19.75
C ILE A 354 -9.81 -11.40 20.68
N LEU A 355 -9.59 -11.33 21.99
CA LEU A 355 -10.63 -11.57 22.99
C LEU A 355 -11.72 -10.49 22.96
N HIS A 356 -11.37 -9.21 22.73
CA HIS A 356 -12.35 -8.13 22.61
C HIS A 356 -13.24 -8.32 21.38
N SER A 357 -12.67 -8.72 20.24
CA SER A 357 -13.43 -9.04 19.02
C SER A 357 -14.41 -10.20 19.24
N LEU A 358 -14.01 -11.24 19.96
CA LEU A 358 -14.85 -12.41 20.26
C LEU A 358 -15.90 -12.16 21.36
N SER A 359 -15.63 -11.24 22.29
CA SER A 359 -16.48 -10.92 23.45
C SER A 359 -17.32 -9.65 23.28
N CYS A 360 -17.19 -8.94 22.14
CA CYS A 360 -17.94 -7.71 21.89
C CYS A 360 -19.44 -7.99 21.81
N ALA A 361 -20.28 -7.06 22.28
CA ALA A 361 -21.74 -7.21 22.36
C ALA A 361 -22.42 -7.58 21.03
N GLU A 362 -21.80 -7.28 19.89
CA GLU A 362 -22.32 -7.62 18.55
C GLU A 362 -22.13 -9.11 18.18
N TYR A 363 -21.09 -9.75 18.71
CA TYR A 363 -20.72 -11.14 18.39
C TYR A 363 -20.91 -12.08 19.58
N ASN A 364 -20.57 -11.64 20.80
CA ASN A 364 -20.80 -12.28 22.09
C ASN A 364 -20.65 -13.82 22.08
N ILE A 365 -19.56 -14.29 21.46
CA ILE A 365 -19.25 -15.72 21.35
C ILE A 365 -18.61 -16.20 22.65
N LEU A 366 -17.80 -15.32 23.27
CA LEU A 366 -17.24 -15.53 24.59
C LEU A 366 -17.92 -14.59 25.58
N THR A 367 -18.38 -15.13 26.70
CA THR A 367 -18.81 -14.37 27.86
C THR A 367 -17.63 -14.05 28.75
N LYS A 368 -17.59 -12.82 29.26
CA LYS A 368 -16.50 -12.30 30.06
C LYS A 368 -16.93 -12.03 31.50
N GLU A 369 -16.10 -12.45 32.45
CA GLU A 369 -16.23 -12.10 33.86
C GLU A 369 -14.98 -11.38 34.36
N PRO A 370 -15.07 -10.12 34.86
CA PRO A 370 -16.26 -9.25 34.94
C PRO A 370 -16.67 -8.65 33.57
N ASN A 371 -17.97 -8.42 33.37
CA ASN A 371 -18.51 -7.85 32.13
C ASN A 371 -18.17 -6.34 32.03
N SER A 372 -16.96 -6.04 31.56
CA SER A 372 -16.46 -4.69 31.33
C SER A 372 -15.97 -4.52 29.89
N LYS A 373 -16.06 -3.28 29.38
CA LYS A 373 -15.62 -2.94 28.01
C LYS A 373 -14.11 -3.07 27.78
N THR A 374 -13.31 -3.18 28.84
CA THR A 374 -11.84 -3.22 28.78
C THR A 374 -11.33 -4.55 29.30
N ILE A 375 -10.54 -5.28 28.52
CA ILE A 375 -9.99 -6.57 28.93
C ILE A 375 -8.74 -6.35 29.80
N SER A 376 -8.74 -7.00 30.96
CA SER A 376 -7.66 -7.02 31.95
C SER A 376 -7.07 -8.42 32.04
N ARG A 377 -5.82 -8.52 32.51
CA ARG A 377 -5.09 -9.79 32.65
C ARG A 377 -5.68 -10.76 33.69
N MET A 378 -6.64 -10.32 34.49
CA MET A 378 -7.32 -11.11 35.52
C MET A 378 -8.71 -11.59 35.10
N ASP A 379 -9.11 -11.30 33.86
CA ASP A 379 -10.44 -11.61 33.36
C ASP A 379 -10.54 -13.10 32.98
N PHE A 380 -11.73 -13.67 33.19
CA PHE A 380 -12.08 -15.02 32.78
C PHE A 380 -13.01 -14.97 31.58
N PHE A 381 -12.82 -15.93 30.68
CA PHE A 381 -13.61 -16.11 29.47
C PHE A 381 -14.26 -17.49 29.49
N GLU A 382 -15.51 -17.55 29.06
CA GLU A 382 -16.32 -18.77 28.96
C GLU A 382 -17.06 -18.78 27.63
N PHE A 383 -17.29 -19.97 27.06
CA PHE A 383 -18.02 -20.12 25.80
C PHE A 383 -19.52 -19.85 25.98
N ASN A 384 -20.10 -18.97 25.15
CA ASN A 384 -21.51 -18.63 25.20
C ASN A 384 -22.37 -19.58 24.35
N SER A 385 -22.89 -20.66 24.97
CA SER A 385 -23.73 -21.65 24.28
C SER A 385 -25.09 -21.11 23.79
N LYS A 386 -25.56 -19.98 24.36
CA LYS A 386 -26.88 -19.38 24.09
C LYS A 386 -26.89 -18.38 22.94
N PHE A 387 -25.77 -18.22 22.24
CA PHE A 387 -25.67 -17.29 21.13
C PHE A 387 -26.60 -17.71 19.97
N THR A 388 -27.38 -16.75 19.45
CA THR A 388 -28.27 -16.96 18.31
C THR A 388 -28.11 -15.81 17.32
N HIS A 389 -28.09 -16.14 16.04
CA HIS A 389 -27.96 -15.14 14.98
C HIS A 389 -28.77 -15.55 13.75
N THR A 390 -29.26 -14.57 12.99
CA THR A 390 -30.12 -14.81 11.81
C THR A 390 -29.37 -15.27 10.57
N ARG A 391 -28.05 -15.01 10.49
CA ARG A 391 -27.17 -15.46 9.39
C ARG A 391 -26.44 -16.74 9.76
N THR A 392 -26.41 -17.68 8.80
CA THR A 392 -25.72 -18.98 8.89
C THR A 392 -24.20 -18.87 8.77
N GLU A 393 -23.70 -17.82 8.13
CA GLU A 393 -22.27 -17.54 7.93
C GLU A 393 -21.92 -16.14 8.44
N ARG A 394 -20.85 -16.00 9.22
CA ARG A 394 -20.42 -14.72 9.79
C ARG A 394 -18.91 -14.53 9.79
N LYS A 395 -18.44 -13.46 9.14
CA LYS A 395 -17.06 -13.00 9.25
C LYS A 395 -16.90 -12.11 10.49
N ILE A 396 -15.92 -12.45 11.33
CA ILE A 396 -15.61 -11.68 12.55
C ILE A 396 -14.34 -10.87 12.28
N PRO A 397 -14.46 -9.54 12.09
CA PRO A 397 -13.28 -8.72 11.87
C PRO A 397 -12.44 -8.63 13.15
N LEU A 398 -11.12 -8.67 13.00
CA LEU A 398 -10.22 -8.26 14.07
C LEU A 398 -10.37 -6.75 14.27
N LEU A 399 -10.62 -6.33 15.52
CA LEU A 399 -10.76 -4.91 15.84
C LEU A 399 -9.38 -4.27 15.91
N LEU A 400 -9.06 -3.43 14.93
CA LEU A 400 -7.87 -2.58 14.96
C LEU A 400 -8.19 -1.26 15.66
N THR A 401 -7.35 -0.86 16.61
CA THR A 401 -7.46 0.44 17.29
C THR A 401 -6.97 1.58 16.38
N GLU A 402 -7.40 2.83 16.65
CA GLU A 402 -6.92 3.99 15.87
C GLU A 402 -5.42 4.22 16.02
N GLU A 403 -4.87 3.94 17.20
CA GLU A 403 -3.43 4.04 17.50
C GLU A 403 -2.63 3.06 16.63
N GLU A 404 -3.15 1.88 16.37
CA GLU A 404 -2.44 0.87 15.57
C GLU A 404 -2.57 1.08 14.07
N ARG A 405 -3.69 1.64 13.62
CA ARG A 405 -3.77 2.16 12.25
C ARG A 405 -2.69 3.23 12.04
N TRP A 406 -2.39 4.01 13.07
CA TRP A 406 -1.34 5.01 13.04
C TRP A 406 0.08 4.42 13.17
N ASP A 407 0.31 3.43 14.02
CA ASP A 407 1.60 2.72 14.10
C ASP A 407 1.91 1.98 12.80
N GLU A 408 0.93 1.27 12.26
CA GLU A 408 1.04 0.64 10.95
C GLU A 408 1.36 1.69 9.89
N LYS A 409 0.71 2.85 9.93
CA LYS A 409 0.99 3.96 9.02
C LYS A 409 2.43 4.48 9.16
N THR A 410 2.88 4.70 10.38
CA THR A 410 4.24 5.19 10.68
C THR A 410 5.28 4.22 10.14
N ARG A 411 5.06 2.91 10.30
CA ARG A 411 5.94 1.87 9.73
C ARG A 411 6.02 1.93 8.21
N ILE A 412 4.93 2.25 7.50
CA ILE A 412 4.99 2.42 6.04
C ILE A 412 5.88 3.61 5.70
N PHE A 413 5.71 4.75 6.37
CA PHE A 413 6.54 5.93 6.11
C PHE A 413 8.01 5.67 6.42
N GLU A 414 8.31 4.90 7.47
CA GLU A 414 9.68 4.46 7.76
C GLU A 414 10.24 3.62 6.61
N VAL A 415 9.48 2.67 6.08
CA VAL A 415 9.88 1.84 4.92
C VAL A 415 10.05 2.69 3.66
N ILE A 416 9.12 3.62 3.39
CA ILE A 416 9.22 4.55 2.27
C ILE A 416 10.50 5.37 2.39
N ASN A 417 10.77 5.96 3.55
CA ASN A 417 11.98 6.77 3.79
C ASN A 417 13.25 5.93 3.66
N GLN A 418 13.25 4.67 4.12
CA GLN A 418 14.37 3.75 3.92
C GLN A 418 14.58 3.41 2.44
N ASN A 419 13.51 3.22 1.67
CA ASN A 419 13.59 2.99 0.22
C ASN A 419 14.14 4.23 -0.50
N LYS A 420 13.59 5.43 -0.21
CA LYS A 420 14.07 6.71 -0.75
C LYS A 420 15.56 6.91 -0.46
N THR A 421 16.01 6.68 0.77
CA THR A 421 17.44 6.80 1.12
C THR A 421 18.33 5.80 0.39
N SER A 422 17.89 4.55 0.23
CA SER A 422 18.62 3.52 -0.50
C SER A 422 18.68 3.81 -2.01
N GLU A 423 17.63 4.41 -2.56
CA GLU A 423 17.57 4.79 -3.97
C GLU A 423 18.45 6.02 -4.26
N ILE A 424 18.46 7.02 -3.37
CA ILE A 424 19.39 8.17 -3.45
C ILE A 424 20.84 7.67 -3.46
N ASP A 425 21.21 6.75 -2.57
CA ASP A 425 22.56 6.17 -2.55
C ASP A 425 22.92 5.48 -3.85
N ALA A 426 22.00 4.68 -4.40
CA ALA A 426 22.21 3.99 -5.67
C ALA A 426 22.38 4.98 -6.83
N MET A 427 21.59 6.06 -6.87
CA MET A 427 21.72 7.13 -7.86
C MET A 427 23.06 7.86 -7.73
N ILE A 428 23.46 8.22 -6.51
CA ILE A 428 24.76 8.84 -6.22
C ILE A 428 25.89 7.94 -6.74
N MET A 429 25.88 6.65 -6.38
CA MET A 429 26.89 5.69 -6.82
C MET A 429 26.92 5.53 -8.35
N LYS A 430 25.75 5.52 -9.01
CA LYS A 430 25.63 5.40 -10.47
C LYS A 430 26.19 6.62 -11.20
N VAL A 431 25.85 7.82 -10.75
CA VAL A 431 26.38 9.08 -11.31
C VAL A 431 27.90 9.14 -11.11
N MET A 432 28.36 8.85 -9.90
CA MET A 432 29.78 8.92 -9.56
C MET A 432 30.62 7.87 -10.30
N LYS A 433 30.08 6.67 -10.55
CA LYS A 433 30.72 5.64 -11.39
C LYS A 433 30.99 6.13 -12.81
N ASN A 434 30.09 6.92 -13.38
CA ASN A 434 30.20 7.42 -14.75
C ASN A 434 31.12 8.65 -14.86
N HIS A 435 31.01 9.59 -13.93
CA HIS A 435 31.71 10.88 -14.03
C HIS A 435 33.04 10.91 -13.27
N LYS A 436 33.30 9.96 -12.36
CA LYS A 436 34.51 9.79 -11.52
C LYS A 436 34.87 10.95 -10.58
N VAL A 437 34.57 12.19 -10.96
CA VAL A 437 34.80 13.43 -10.23
C VAL A 437 33.70 14.42 -10.63
N LEU A 438 32.93 14.92 -9.66
CA LEU A 438 31.89 15.95 -9.86
C LEU A 438 31.93 16.96 -8.72
N THR A 439 31.34 18.14 -8.89
CA THR A 439 31.08 19.07 -7.76
C THR A 439 29.72 18.76 -7.09
N HIS A 440 29.51 19.21 -5.85
CA HIS A 440 28.23 19.00 -5.14
C HIS A 440 27.03 19.54 -5.92
N GLN A 441 27.12 20.75 -6.45
CA GLN A 441 26.02 21.36 -7.22
C GLN A 441 25.71 20.58 -8.51
N GLN A 442 26.74 20.07 -9.19
CA GLN A 442 26.55 19.23 -10.38
C GLN A 442 25.96 17.87 -10.02
N LEU A 443 26.45 17.25 -8.95
CA LEU A 443 25.96 15.97 -8.45
C LEU A 443 24.50 16.08 -8.02
N ALA A 444 24.15 17.08 -7.21
CA ALA A 444 22.78 17.35 -6.78
C ALA A 444 21.86 17.57 -7.99
N LYS A 445 22.29 18.36 -8.97
CA LYS A 445 21.53 18.57 -10.21
C LYS A 445 21.30 17.28 -10.99
N CYS A 446 22.34 16.45 -11.18
CA CYS A 446 22.20 15.16 -11.87
C CYS A 446 21.29 14.19 -11.11
N ILE A 447 21.33 14.18 -9.78
CA ILE A 447 20.45 13.34 -8.95
C ILE A 447 19.00 13.80 -9.10
N ILE A 448 18.74 15.11 -9.03
CA ILE A 448 17.40 15.67 -9.21
C ILE A 448 16.87 15.35 -10.62
N GLU A 449 17.71 15.40 -11.65
CA GLU A 449 17.32 15.04 -13.03
C GLU A 449 17.05 13.53 -13.21
N LEU A 450 17.77 12.67 -12.47
CA LEU A 450 17.59 11.22 -12.52
C LEU A 450 16.41 10.73 -11.67
N SER A 451 16.08 11.47 -10.61
CA SER A 451 14.98 11.15 -9.71
C SER A 451 13.66 11.53 -10.36
N LYS A 452 13.02 10.54 -11.01
CA LYS A 452 11.71 10.70 -11.64
C LYS A 452 10.54 10.50 -10.67
N THR A 453 10.80 9.86 -9.53
CA THR A 453 9.79 9.32 -8.61
C THR A 453 9.63 10.17 -7.35
N PHE A 454 10.67 10.90 -6.95
CA PHE A 454 10.63 11.83 -5.81
C PHE A 454 11.63 12.98 -6.02
N GLN A 455 11.52 14.07 -5.25
CA GLN A 455 12.52 15.15 -5.27
C GLN A 455 13.35 15.15 -3.98
N PRO A 456 14.61 14.71 -4.02
CA PRO A 456 15.45 14.72 -2.83
C PRO A 456 15.91 16.13 -2.47
N ASP A 457 15.75 16.51 -1.20
CA ASP A 457 16.28 17.74 -0.65
C ASP A 457 17.82 17.78 -0.69
N GLU A 458 18.38 18.97 -0.92
CA GLU A 458 19.83 19.17 -0.94
C GLU A 458 20.50 18.78 0.39
N GLU A 459 19.81 18.98 1.52
CA GLU A 459 20.28 18.56 2.84
C GLU A 459 20.36 17.03 2.96
N THR A 460 19.36 16.32 2.44
CA THR A 460 19.30 14.86 2.44
C THR A 460 20.42 14.28 1.57
N ILE A 461 20.63 14.83 0.37
CA ILE A 461 21.74 14.45 -0.52
C ILE A 461 23.08 14.63 0.19
N LYS A 462 23.28 15.75 0.88
CA LYS A 462 24.52 16.01 1.63
C LYS A 462 24.76 14.98 2.73
N LYS A 463 23.73 14.66 3.54
CA LYS A 463 23.82 13.60 4.58
C LYS A 463 24.15 12.24 3.98
N ARG A 464 23.59 11.89 2.82
CA ARG A 464 23.89 10.63 2.13
C ARG A 464 25.32 10.58 1.60
N ILE A 465 25.82 11.67 1.01
CA ILE A 465 27.21 11.76 0.56
C ILE A 465 28.17 11.56 1.74
N GLU A 466 27.90 12.15 2.90
CA GLU A 466 28.71 11.95 4.11
C GLU A 466 28.71 10.49 4.57
N SER A 467 27.54 9.84 4.61
CA SER A 467 27.43 8.41 4.92
C SER A 467 28.21 7.53 3.94
N LEU A 468 28.17 7.83 2.63
CA LEU A 468 28.91 7.06 1.62
C LEU A 468 30.43 7.27 1.70
N ILE A 469 30.88 8.43 2.20
CA ILE A 469 32.29 8.69 2.49
C ILE A 469 32.74 7.88 3.72
N GLU A 470 31.94 7.85 4.79
CA GLU A 470 32.22 7.04 5.99
C GLU A 470 32.32 5.55 5.67
N GLN A 471 31.44 5.06 4.79
CA GLN A 471 31.44 3.68 4.29
C GLN A 471 32.58 3.39 3.28
N ARG A 472 33.44 4.37 3.00
CA ARG A 472 34.60 4.28 2.09
C ARG A 472 34.23 3.94 0.64
N TYR A 473 33.03 4.28 0.19
CA TYR A 473 32.70 4.23 -1.23
C TYR A 473 33.24 5.45 -2.00
N MET A 474 33.47 6.53 -1.27
CA MET A 474 33.76 7.87 -1.78
C MET A 474 34.81 8.56 -0.89
N ARG A 475 35.65 9.43 -1.46
CA ARG A 475 36.54 10.32 -0.68
C ARG A 475 36.40 11.76 -1.13
N ARG A 476 36.59 12.71 -0.21
CA ARG A 476 36.77 14.12 -0.59
C ARG A 476 38.19 14.30 -1.16
N ASP A 477 38.33 15.05 -2.24
CA ASP A 477 39.63 15.44 -2.80
C ASP A 477 40.38 16.31 -1.78
N GLU A 478 41.63 15.95 -1.52
CA GLU A 478 42.49 16.56 -0.48
C GLU A 478 43.15 17.87 -0.96
N LEU A 479 43.04 18.21 -2.24
CA LEU A 479 43.79 19.32 -2.86
C LEU A 479 43.08 20.68 -2.86
N ASN A 480 41.81 20.78 -2.47
CA ASN A 480 41.10 22.06 -2.43
C ASN A 480 40.33 22.22 -1.12
N ASP A 481 40.81 23.13 -0.26
CA ASP A 481 40.14 23.63 0.94
C ASP A 481 38.72 24.13 0.59
N GLY A 482 37.70 23.38 1.03
CA GLY A 482 36.39 23.92 1.42
C GLY A 482 35.34 24.21 0.35
N GLU A 483 35.67 24.45 -0.93
CA GLU A 483 34.66 24.96 -1.89
C GLU A 483 34.14 23.93 -2.93
N TYR A 484 34.83 22.79 -3.11
CA TYR A 484 34.42 21.79 -4.12
C TYR A 484 34.47 20.36 -3.59
N TRP A 485 33.31 19.71 -3.53
CA TRP A 485 33.15 18.29 -3.20
C TRP A 485 33.57 17.42 -4.37
N LYS A 486 34.86 17.34 -4.69
CA LYS A 486 35.33 16.34 -5.64
C LYS A 486 35.34 14.99 -4.96
N VAL A 487 34.55 14.06 -5.50
CA VAL A 487 34.42 12.73 -4.95
C VAL A 487 35.06 11.72 -5.89
N GLU A 488 36.10 11.00 -5.45
CA GLU A 488 36.68 9.90 -6.23
C GLU A 488 36.05 8.57 -5.82
N VAL A 489 35.66 7.77 -6.81
CA VAL A 489 35.16 6.40 -6.60
C VAL A 489 36.34 5.48 -6.28
N LEU A 490 36.32 4.84 -5.12
CA LEU A 490 37.27 3.77 -4.79
C LEU A 490 36.91 2.54 -5.64
N ALA A 491 37.62 2.36 -6.75
CA ALA A 491 37.36 1.35 -7.80
C ALA A 491 37.23 -0.10 -7.28
N ILE A 492 37.68 -0.39 -6.06
CA ILE A 492 37.75 -1.75 -5.50
C ILE A 492 36.44 -2.16 -4.80
N LEU A 493 35.62 -1.21 -4.30
CA LEU A 493 34.43 -1.53 -3.49
C LEU A 493 33.10 -1.51 -4.27
N VAL A 494 33.09 -1.01 -5.50
CA VAL A 494 31.87 -0.93 -6.32
C VAL A 494 31.46 -2.31 -6.83
N GLU A 495 32.41 -3.20 -7.15
CA GLU A 495 32.09 -4.57 -7.55
C GLU A 495 31.57 -5.41 -6.36
N GLU A 496 32.14 -5.21 -5.16
CA GLU A 496 31.67 -5.88 -3.95
C GLU A 496 30.30 -5.37 -3.47
N ALA A 497 30.02 -4.07 -3.55
CA ALA A 497 28.70 -3.49 -3.21
C ALA A 497 27.58 -3.94 -4.15
N ILE A 498 27.88 -4.14 -5.44
CA ILE A 498 26.95 -4.73 -6.41
C ILE A 498 26.76 -6.23 -6.12
N SER A 499 27.78 -6.92 -5.59
CA SER A 499 27.69 -8.34 -5.23
C SER A 499 26.95 -8.61 -3.90
N LEU A 500 26.95 -7.65 -2.96
CA LEU A 500 26.42 -7.79 -1.60
C LEU A 500 24.90 -7.53 -1.46
N GLY A 501 24.17 -7.37 -2.57
CA GLY A 501 22.71 -7.44 -2.56
C GLY A 501 21.95 -6.27 -3.19
N PHE A 502 22.64 -5.26 -3.73
CA PHE A 502 22.01 -4.30 -4.64
C PHE A 502 21.76 -4.99 -5.98
N MET A 503 20.63 -5.68 -6.13
CA MET A 503 20.20 -6.28 -7.39
C MET A 503 20.01 -5.22 -8.49
N TRP A 504 21.10 -4.90 -9.18
CA TRP A 504 21.06 -4.26 -10.49
C TRP A 504 21.66 -5.25 -11.48
N ARG A 505 20.82 -6.16 -11.98
CA ARG A 505 21.18 -6.83 -13.24
C ARG A 505 21.16 -5.77 -14.32
N SER A 506 22.36 -5.47 -14.78
CA SER A 506 22.70 -4.80 -16.03
C SER A 506 21.62 -4.96 -17.11
N THR A 507 20.92 -3.87 -17.41
CA THR A 507 20.43 -3.63 -18.77
C THR A 507 21.17 -2.41 -19.32
N PRO A 508 21.81 -2.52 -20.49
CA PRO A 508 22.36 -1.39 -21.19
C PRO A 508 21.20 -0.56 -21.74
N PHE A 509 21.23 0.76 -21.51
CA PHE A 509 20.33 1.69 -22.19
C PHE A 509 20.69 1.71 -23.68
N LEU A 510 19.66 1.56 -24.52
CA LEU A 510 19.52 2.26 -25.79
C LEU A 510 18.46 3.34 -25.59
#